data_AF-A0A1C9V0T0-F1
#
_entry.id   AF-A0A1C9V0T0-F1
#
_cell.length_a   1.000
_cell.length_b   1.000
_cell.length_c   1.000
_cell.angle_alpha   90.00
_cell.angle_beta   90.00
_cell.angle_gamma   90.00
#
_symmetry.space_group_name_H-M   'P 1'
#
loop_
_entity.id
_entity.type
_entity.pdbx_description
1 polymer ?
#
loop_
_entity_poly.entity_id
_entity_poly.type
_entity_poly.pdbx_seq_one_letter_code
_entity_poly.pdbx_strand_id
1 'polypeptide(L)'
;MAKVKRMTNSTTGGPVFVDVQDGKILRITPMDLDKSDNPTWSIEARGRTFTPPRRTTVMPYTAGHKSMIYSPKRVLTPLKRVDFDPDGERNCEKRGESDYEHRLG
;
A
#
# COMPACT_ATOMS: atom_id res chain seq x y z
N MET A 1 -9.14 -0.03 24.94
CA MET A 1 -8.37 -0.33 23.71
C MET A 1 -9.36 -0.47 22.57
N ALA A 2 -9.18 0.22 21.43
CA ALA A 2 -10.17 0.14 20.37
C ALA A 2 -10.22 -1.28 19.76
N LYS A 3 -11.41 -1.67 19.32
CA LYS A 3 -11.64 -2.95 18.62
C LYS A 3 -10.93 -2.92 17.26
N VAL A 4 -10.37 -4.06 16.84
CA VAL A 4 -9.84 -4.23 15.48
C VAL A 4 -11.00 -4.08 14.48
N LYS A 5 -10.84 -3.21 13.48
CA LYS A 5 -11.79 -3.00 12.38
C LYS A 5 -11.16 -3.47 11.07
N ARG A 6 -11.86 -4.37 10.37
CA ARG A 6 -11.49 -4.81 9.02
C ARG A 6 -11.98 -3.80 7.99
N MET A 7 -11.09 -3.39 7.10
CA MET A 7 -11.32 -2.48 5.99
C MET A 7 -10.96 -3.17 4.67
N THR A 8 -11.35 -2.58 3.55
CA THR A 8 -10.97 -3.01 2.19
C THR A 8 -10.07 -1.97 1.54
N ASN A 9 -9.09 -2.44 0.75
CA ASN A 9 -8.31 -1.61 -0.17
C ASN A 9 -7.74 -2.49 -1.30
N SER A 10 -6.95 -1.92 -2.19
CA SER A 10 -6.27 -2.67 -3.25
C SER A 10 -4.85 -2.14 -3.47
N THR A 11 -4.06 -2.91 -4.20
CA THR A 11 -2.69 -2.56 -4.61
C THR A 11 -2.47 -3.01 -6.05
N THR A 12 -1.31 -2.66 -6.62
CA THR A 12 -0.85 -3.23 -7.90
C THR A 12 -0.66 -4.75 -7.86
N GLY A 13 -0.59 -5.36 -6.67
CA GLY A 13 -0.40 -6.79 -6.47
C GLY A 13 -1.62 -7.54 -5.97
N GLY A 14 -2.81 -6.92 -6.00
CA GLY A 14 -4.09 -7.55 -5.68
C GLY A 14 -4.91 -6.84 -4.59
N PRO A 15 -6.22 -7.15 -4.50
CA PRO A 15 -7.11 -6.61 -3.49
C PRO A 15 -6.87 -7.23 -2.11
N VAL A 16 -7.06 -6.45 -1.06
CA VAL A 16 -6.68 -6.82 0.32
C VAL A 16 -7.74 -6.45 1.34
N PHE A 17 -7.83 -7.27 2.39
CA PHE A 17 -8.35 -6.82 3.67
C PHE A 17 -7.24 -6.17 4.49
N VAL A 18 -7.60 -5.09 5.20
CA VAL A 18 -6.70 -4.35 6.08
C VAL A 18 -7.33 -4.31 7.47
N ASP A 19 -6.71 -4.98 8.43
CA ASP A 19 -7.13 -4.91 9.82
C ASP A 19 -6.45 -3.70 10.49
N VAL A 20 -7.26 -2.77 11.01
CA VAL A 20 -6.82 -1.51 11.62
C VAL A 20 -7.22 -1.48 13.09
N GLN A 21 -6.31 -1.00 13.95
CA GLN A 21 -6.56 -0.78 15.37
C GLN A 21 -5.93 0.54 15.79
N ASP A 22 -6.68 1.38 16.51
CA ASP A 22 -6.20 2.69 17.02
C ASP A 22 -5.52 3.55 15.93
N GLY A 23 -6.11 3.58 14.72
CA GLY A 23 -5.59 4.34 13.57
C GLY A 23 -4.35 3.74 12.89
N LYS A 24 -3.87 2.57 13.34
CA LYS A 24 -2.69 1.90 12.80
C LYS A 24 -3.03 0.60 12.11
N ILE A 25 -2.36 0.33 10.99
CA ILE A 25 -2.49 -0.94 10.27
C ILE A 25 -1.84 -2.05 11.10
N LEU A 26 -2.62 -3.06 11.48
CA LEU A 26 -2.14 -4.26 12.16
C LEU A 26 -1.59 -5.26 11.14
N ARG A 27 -2.36 -5.57 10.10
CA ARG A 27 -1.99 -6.51 9.02
C ARG A 27 -2.73 -6.23 7.72
N ILE A 28 -2.18 -6.74 6.63
CA ILE A 28 -2.75 -6.73 5.28
C ILE A 28 -2.79 -8.19 4.82
N THR A 29 -3.93 -8.66 4.33
CA THR A 29 -4.11 -10.06 3.89
C THR A 29 -4.85 -10.13 2.56
N PRO A 30 -4.74 -11.24 1.81
CA PRO A 30 -5.71 -11.55 0.76
C PRO A 30 -7.15 -11.58 1.33
N MET A 31 -8.12 -11.55 0.43
CA MET A 31 -9.54 -11.57 0.76
C MET A 31 -10.09 -12.98 0.60
N ASP A 32 -10.67 -13.53 1.66
CA ASP A 32 -11.52 -14.70 1.55
C ASP A 32 -12.95 -14.21 1.26
N LEU A 33 -13.60 -14.79 0.25
CA LEU A 33 -14.96 -14.42 -0.15
C LEU A 33 -15.97 -15.08 0.80
N ASP A 34 -16.96 -14.31 1.23
CA ASP A 34 -18.02 -14.82 2.09
C ASP A 34 -18.99 -15.72 1.30
N LYS A 35 -19.84 -16.45 2.02
CA LYS A 35 -20.95 -17.21 1.42
C LYS A 35 -22.00 -16.30 0.78
N SER A 36 -22.13 -15.05 1.23
CA SER A 36 -23.01 -14.05 0.63
C SER A 36 -22.50 -13.53 -0.72
N ASP A 37 -21.21 -13.68 -1.01
CA ASP A 37 -20.66 -13.30 -2.31
C ASP A 37 -21.08 -14.32 -3.39
N ASN A 38 -21.25 -13.86 -4.62
CA ASN A 38 -21.70 -14.70 -5.73
C ASN A 38 -20.87 -16.00 -5.89
N PRO A 39 -21.49 -17.10 -6.37
CA PRO A 39 -20.78 -18.34 -6.62
C PRO A 39 -19.68 -18.18 -7.67
N THR A 40 -18.63 -19.00 -7.55
CA THR A 40 -17.57 -19.10 -8.55
C THR A 40 -18.04 -19.87 -9.78
N TRP A 41 -17.45 -19.62 -10.94
CA TRP A 41 -17.65 -20.42 -12.14
C TRP A 41 -17.04 -21.82 -11.99
N SER A 42 -17.50 -22.78 -12.81
CA SER A 42 -16.95 -24.15 -12.86
C SER A 42 -16.79 -24.60 -14.30
N ILE A 43 -15.79 -25.45 -14.56
CA ILE A 43 -15.55 -26.08 -15.87
C ILE A 43 -15.56 -27.59 -15.69
N GLU A 44 -16.30 -28.30 -16.54
CA GLU A 44 -16.27 -29.77 -16.64
C GLU A 44 -15.33 -30.19 -17.76
N ALA A 45 -14.32 -31.00 -17.44
CA ALA A 45 -13.38 -31.54 -18.42
C ALA A 45 -12.83 -32.88 -17.95
N ARG A 46 -12.66 -33.83 -18.88
CA ARG A 46 -12.05 -35.16 -18.61
C ARG A 46 -12.71 -35.91 -17.43
N GLY A 47 -14.03 -35.81 -17.31
CA GLY A 47 -14.80 -36.46 -16.23
C GLY A 47 -14.59 -35.85 -14.84
N ARG A 48 -14.09 -34.61 -14.75
CA ARG A 48 -13.90 -33.87 -13.49
C ARG A 48 -14.46 -32.46 -13.59
N THR A 49 -14.89 -31.92 -12.44
CA THR A 49 -15.31 -30.52 -12.29
C THR A 49 -14.19 -29.73 -11.62
N PHE A 50 -13.79 -28.62 -12.24
CA PHE A 50 -12.78 -27.71 -11.73
C PHE A 50 -13.43 -26.37 -11.35
N THR A 51 -13.23 -25.96 -10.11
CA THR A 51 -13.77 -24.72 -9.53
C THR A 51 -12.63 -23.98 -8.83
N PRO A 52 -12.46 -22.66 -9.05
CA PRO A 52 -11.39 -21.90 -8.41
C PRO A 52 -11.65 -21.73 -6.90
N PRO A 53 -10.59 -21.48 -6.10
CA PRO A 53 -10.74 -21.15 -4.69
C PRO A 53 -11.59 -19.88 -4.50
N ARG A 54 -12.42 -19.85 -3.44
CA ARG A 54 -13.19 -18.66 -3.03
C ARG A 54 -12.36 -17.65 -2.24
N ARG A 55 -11.22 -17.27 -2.82
CA ARG A 55 -10.29 -16.29 -2.23
C ARG A 55 -9.48 -15.59 -3.30
N THR A 56 -9.02 -14.38 -2.98
CA THR A 56 -8.01 -13.69 -3.77
C THR A 56 -6.61 -14.15 -3.35
N THR A 57 -5.61 -13.80 -4.17
CA THR A 57 -4.19 -13.94 -3.87
C THR A 57 -3.52 -12.59 -3.99
N VAL A 58 -2.31 -12.47 -3.44
CA VAL A 58 -1.53 -11.24 -3.51
C VAL A 58 -0.08 -11.52 -3.88
N MET A 59 0.57 -10.53 -4.50
CA MET A 59 1.99 -10.56 -4.82
C MET A 59 2.86 -10.34 -3.58
N PRO A 60 4.15 -10.78 -3.57
CA PRO A 60 5.03 -10.66 -2.41
C PRO A 60 5.17 -9.21 -1.89
N TYR A 61 5.27 -8.23 -2.79
CA TYR A 61 5.37 -6.81 -2.42
C TYR A 61 4.08 -6.24 -1.82
N THR A 62 2.94 -6.92 -2.00
CA THR A 62 1.66 -6.58 -1.33
C THR A 62 1.61 -7.18 0.07
N ALA A 63 2.09 -8.41 0.25
CA ALA A 63 2.18 -9.02 1.57
C ALA A 63 3.04 -8.18 2.55
N GLY A 64 4.11 -7.55 2.04
CA GLY A 64 4.98 -6.64 2.80
C GLY A 64 4.56 -5.17 2.80
N HIS A 65 3.46 -4.76 2.16
CA HIS A 65 3.21 -3.35 1.82
C HIS A 65 3.12 -2.40 3.02
N LYS A 66 2.79 -2.93 4.21
CA LYS A 66 2.79 -2.17 5.47
C LYS A 66 4.16 -1.51 5.76
N SER A 67 5.28 -2.13 5.37
CA SER A 67 6.62 -1.57 5.58
C SER A 67 6.89 -0.36 4.69
N MET A 68 6.26 -0.28 3.51
CA MET A 68 6.36 0.87 2.61
C MET A 68 5.55 2.05 3.16
N ILE A 69 4.35 1.79 3.70
CA ILE A 69 3.50 2.81 4.32
C ILE A 69 4.20 3.46 5.51
N TYR A 70 4.77 2.66 6.42
CA TYR A 70 5.47 3.11 7.62
C TYR A 70 7.00 3.14 7.47
N SER A 71 7.49 3.33 6.24
CA SER A 71 8.93 3.41 6.00
C SER A 71 9.55 4.61 6.71
N PRO A 72 10.72 4.47 7.37
CA PRO A 72 11.44 5.61 7.93
C PRO A 72 11.95 6.57 6.85
N LYS A 73 11.95 6.14 5.58
CA LYS A 73 12.32 6.98 4.41
C LYS A 73 11.12 7.75 3.83
N ARG A 74 9.96 7.71 4.47
CA ARG A 74 8.78 8.43 4.00
C ARG A 74 9.00 9.93 4.18
N VAL A 75 8.81 10.72 3.12
CA VAL A 75 8.79 12.19 3.21
C VAL A 75 7.50 12.61 3.93
N LEU A 76 7.65 13.20 5.12
CA LEU A 76 6.52 13.54 6.00
C LEU A 76 6.06 14.99 5.87
N THR A 77 6.96 15.88 5.45
CA THR A 77 6.70 17.32 5.31
C THR A 77 7.26 17.81 3.98
N PRO A 78 6.80 18.97 3.49
CA PRO A 78 7.50 19.68 2.43
C PRO A 78 8.98 19.90 2.78
N LEU A 79 9.84 19.77 1.76
CA LEU A 79 11.28 19.98 1.85
C LEU A 79 11.68 21.02 0.79
N LYS A 80 12.62 21.90 1.11
CA LYS A 80 13.22 22.85 0.17
C LYS A 80 14.73 22.63 0.15
N ARG A 81 15.36 22.65 -1.02
CA ARG A 81 16.82 22.57 -1.11
C ARG A 81 17.42 23.85 -0.53
N VAL A 82 18.40 23.73 0.38
CA VAL A 82 18.89 24.84 1.21
C VAL A 82 19.38 26.03 0.38
N ASP A 83 20.02 25.74 -0.74
CA ASP A 83 20.67 26.71 -1.62
C ASP A 83 19.83 27.13 -2.83
N PHE A 84 18.54 26.76 -2.88
CA PHE A 84 17.67 27.10 -4.00
C PHE A 84 16.82 28.33 -3.70
N ASP A 85 17.06 29.41 -4.44
CA ASP A 85 16.19 30.59 -4.51
C ASP A 85 15.50 30.68 -5.89
N PRO A 86 14.16 30.60 -5.98
CA PRO A 86 13.47 30.73 -7.26
C PRO A 86 13.62 32.11 -7.92
N ASP A 87 13.79 33.17 -7.12
CA ASP A 87 13.86 34.57 -7.56
C ASP A 87 15.31 35.11 -7.59
N GLY A 88 16.28 34.24 -7.28
CA GLY A 88 17.70 34.56 -7.23
C GLY A 88 18.56 33.42 -7.75
N GLU A 89 19.64 33.13 -7.02
CA GLU A 89 20.59 32.09 -7.40
C GLU A 89 20.00 30.69 -7.21
N ARG A 90 19.89 29.95 -8.30
CA ARG A 90 19.27 28.62 -8.33
C ARG A 90 20.24 27.49 -8.07
N ASN A 91 21.55 27.74 -8.10
CA ASN A 91 22.62 26.77 -7.84
C ASN A 91 22.34 25.41 -8.50
N CYS A 92 22.14 25.40 -9.83
CA CYS A 92 21.67 24.22 -10.57
C CYS A 92 22.67 23.06 -10.56
N GLU A 93 23.96 23.39 -10.53
CA GLU A 93 25.10 22.48 -10.41
C GLU A 93 25.13 21.75 -9.05
N LYS A 94 24.43 22.25 -8.05
CA LYS A 94 24.36 21.66 -6.70
C LYS A 94 23.25 20.63 -6.50
N ARG A 95 22.50 20.29 -7.56
CA ARG A 95 21.46 19.24 -7.51
C ARG A 95 22.07 17.87 -7.29
N GLY A 96 21.67 17.21 -6.19
CA GLY A 96 22.21 15.91 -5.78
C GLY A 96 23.37 16.00 -4.80
N GLU A 97 23.86 17.21 -4.50
CA GLU A 97 24.88 17.48 -3.48
C GLU A 97 24.29 18.17 -2.25
N SER A 98 23.49 19.23 -2.47
CA SER A 98 22.98 20.07 -1.38
C SER A 98 21.83 19.43 -0.61
N ASP A 99 21.84 19.67 0.70
CA ASP A 99 20.82 19.20 1.64
C ASP A 99 19.47 19.92 1.49
N TYR A 100 18.49 19.45 2.28
CA TYR A 100 17.14 20.00 2.32
C TYR A 100 16.78 20.48 3.72
N GLU A 101 16.11 21.64 3.78
CA GLU A 101 15.49 22.16 4.99
C GLU A 101 14.01 21.80 5.07
N HIS A 102 13.51 21.59 6.29
CA HIS A 102 12.08 21.44 6.55
C HIS A 102 11.41 22.81 6.46
N ARG A 103 10.52 22.98 5.48
CA ARG A 103 9.65 24.16 5.45
C ARG A 103 8.42 23.85 6.30
N LEU A 104 8.41 24.35 7.54
CA LEU A 104 7.16 24.52 8.27
C LEU A 104 6.41 25.64 7.55
N GLY A 105 5.22 25.32 7.04
CA GLY A 105 4.30 26.33 6.52
C GLY A 105 3.78 27.23 7.63
#